data_AF-A0A661R353-F1
#
_entry.id   AF-A0A661R353-F1
#
_cell.length_a   1.000
_cell.length_b   1.000
_cell.length_c   1.000
_cell.angle_alpha   90.00
_cell.angle_beta   90.00
_cell.angle_gamma   90.00
#
_symmetry.space_group_name_H-M   'P 1'
#
loop_
_entity.id
_entity.type
_entity.pdbx_description
1 polymer ?
#
loop_
_entity_poly.entity_id
_entity_poly.type
_entity_poly.pdbx_seq_one_letter_code
_entity_poly.pdbx_strand_id
1 'polypeptide(L)'
;MKILHTSDWHLGRTLYGRKRYEEFEAFLSWLAETIQKNEIDSLLVAGDVFDNSIPSNRAQGLYYRFLCRVAASSCRHVVIVAGNHDSPSFLNAPKELLRVLDIHVIGSASEAMEDEVLVLRNEQDEPELIVCAVPYLRDRDIRMAEAGESVDDKERKLIH
;
A
#
# COMPACT_ATOMS: atom_id res chain seq x y z
N MET A 1 10.54 -5.62 17.91
CA MET A 1 9.98 -5.26 16.60
C MET A 1 10.94 -5.54 15.44
N LYS A 2 10.53 -6.35 14.47
CA LYS A 2 11.16 -6.57 13.17
C LYS A 2 10.20 -6.11 12.07
N ILE A 3 10.69 -5.27 11.18
CA ILE A 3 9.91 -4.71 10.06
C ILE A 3 10.44 -5.30 8.76
N LEU A 4 9.54 -5.75 7.89
CA LEU A 4 9.88 -6.11 6.50
C LEU A 4 9.30 -5.04 5.58
N HIS A 5 10.16 -4.48 4.72
CA HIS A 5 9.78 -3.47 3.74
C HIS A 5 9.95 -4.01 2.31
N THR A 6 8.95 -3.80 1.46
CA THR A 6 8.94 -4.18 0.04
C THR A 6 8.09 -3.19 -0.76
N SER A 7 8.20 -3.21 -2.09
CA SER A 7 7.47 -2.33 -3.01
C SER A 7 7.43 -2.97 -4.41
N ASP A 8 6.73 -2.33 -5.36
CA ASP A 8 6.84 -2.60 -6.80
C ASP A 8 6.51 -4.04 -7.21
N TRP A 9 5.46 -4.61 -6.61
CA TRP A 9 5.04 -5.97 -6.91
C TRP A 9 4.51 -6.10 -8.34
N HIS A 10 3.80 -5.07 -8.82
CA HIS A 10 3.15 -5.03 -10.14
C HIS A 10 2.39 -6.33 -10.46
N LEU A 11 1.53 -6.77 -9.54
CA LEU A 11 0.75 -7.99 -9.73
C LEU A 11 -0.09 -7.90 -11.01
N GLY A 12 0.10 -8.89 -11.89
CA GLY A 12 -0.57 -8.96 -13.17
C GLY A 12 0.26 -8.46 -14.37
N ARG A 13 1.47 -7.94 -14.14
CA ARG A 13 2.39 -7.51 -15.20
C ARG A 13 2.70 -8.64 -16.17
N THR A 14 2.81 -8.27 -17.45
CA THR A 14 3.31 -9.17 -18.50
C THR A 14 4.73 -8.79 -18.91
N LEU A 15 5.52 -9.78 -19.33
CA LEU A 15 6.86 -9.57 -19.86
C LEU A 15 6.95 -10.25 -21.22
N TYR A 16 7.20 -9.46 -22.27
CA TYR A 16 7.17 -9.91 -23.68
C TYR A 16 5.90 -10.70 -24.03
N GLY A 17 4.74 -10.21 -23.57
CA GLY A 17 3.44 -10.86 -23.81
C GLY A 17 3.17 -12.11 -22.97
N ARG A 18 4.10 -12.53 -22.11
CA ARG A 18 3.93 -13.68 -21.22
C ARG A 18 3.42 -13.24 -19.85
N LYS A 19 2.43 -13.98 -19.35
CA LYS A 19 1.89 -13.82 -17.98
C LYS A 19 2.88 -14.41 -16.98
N ARG A 20 3.04 -13.75 -15.83
CA ARG A 20 4.03 -14.08 -14.79
C ARG A 20 3.41 -14.59 -13.49
N TYR A 21 2.21 -15.17 -13.56
CA TYR A 21 1.44 -15.51 -12.36
C TYR A 21 2.12 -16.55 -11.46
N GLU A 22 2.87 -17.49 -12.03
CA GLU A 22 3.63 -18.48 -11.26
C GLU A 22 4.75 -17.82 -10.47
N GLU A 23 5.43 -16.83 -11.06
CA GLU A 23 6.48 -16.05 -10.39
C GLU A 23 5.89 -15.22 -9.24
N PHE A 24 4.75 -14.57 -9.47
CA PHE A 24 4.06 -13.81 -8.42
C PHE A 24 3.58 -14.71 -7.27
N GLU A 25 3.04 -15.89 -7.59
CA GLU A 25 2.60 -16.86 -6.59
C GLU A 25 3.77 -17.41 -5.77
N ALA A 26 4.90 -17.70 -6.42
CA ALA A 26 6.14 -18.11 -5.76
C ALA A 26 6.68 -17.00 -4.86
N PHE A 27 6.74 -15.75 -5.35
CA PHE A 27 7.16 -14.59 -4.58
C PHE A 27 6.30 -14.37 -3.34
N LEU A 28 4.97 -14.31 -3.48
CA LEU A 28 4.06 -14.08 -2.36
C LEU A 28 4.10 -15.23 -1.35
N SER A 29 4.31 -16.47 -1.82
CA SER A 29 4.49 -17.62 -0.93
C SER A 29 5.79 -17.55 -0.14
N TRP A 30 6.90 -17.26 -0.82
CA TRP A 30 8.20 -17.02 -0.19
C TRP A 30 8.13 -15.86 0.81
N LEU A 31 7.42 -14.78 0.48
CA LEU A 31 7.29 -13.61 1.35
C LEU A 31 6.52 -13.97 2.63
N ALA A 32 5.39 -14.68 2.52
CA ALA A 32 4.64 -15.14 3.67
C ALA A 32 5.45 -16.10 4.57
N GLU A 33 6.20 -17.03 3.95
CA GLU A 33 7.09 -17.93 4.69
C GLU A 33 8.25 -17.17 5.37
N THR A 34 8.78 -16.15 4.71
CA THR A 34 9.84 -15.29 5.25
C THR A 34 9.34 -14.50 6.45
N ILE A 35 8.13 -13.95 6.38
CA ILE A 35 7.45 -13.26 7.49
C ILE A 35 7.36 -14.19 8.70
N GLN A 36 6.84 -15.40 8.51
CA GLN A 36 6.69 -16.38 9.58
C GLN A 36 8.05 -16.81 10.16
N LYS A 37 8.99 -17.21 9.30
CA LYS A 37 10.30 -17.75 9.72
C LYS A 37 11.13 -16.76 10.50
N ASN A 38 11.07 -15.48 10.11
CA ASN A 38 11.86 -14.43 10.74
C ASN A 38 11.09 -13.71 11.86
N GLU A 39 9.85 -14.11 12.14
CA GLU A 39 8.97 -13.49 13.14
C GLU A 39 8.85 -11.97 12.89
N ILE A 40 8.50 -11.61 11.66
CA ILE A 40 8.28 -10.21 11.29
C ILE A 40 7.03 -9.70 12.00
N ASP A 41 7.15 -8.58 12.69
CA ASP A 41 6.06 -7.93 13.43
C ASP A 41 5.20 -7.04 12.53
N SER A 42 5.82 -6.40 11.53
CA SER A 42 5.12 -5.48 10.63
C SER A 42 5.63 -5.56 9.19
N LEU A 43 4.71 -5.60 8.24
CA LEU A 43 4.98 -5.56 6.81
C LEU A 43 4.63 -4.19 6.25
N LEU A 44 5.56 -3.55 5.55
CA LEU A 44 5.36 -2.31 4.82
C LEU A 44 5.45 -2.57 3.31
N VAL A 45 4.40 -2.21 2.57
CA VAL A 45 4.31 -2.30 1.11
C VAL A 45 4.22 -0.89 0.53
N ALA A 46 5.35 -0.40 0.03
CA ALA A 46 5.54 0.99 -0.39
C ALA A 46 5.18 1.24 -1.86
N GLY A 47 3.95 0.91 -2.25
CA GLY A 47 3.42 1.24 -3.57
C GLY A 47 3.59 0.17 -4.65
N ASP A 48 2.90 0.42 -5.76
CA ASP A 48 2.84 -0.38 -6.99
C ASP A 48 2.53 -1.85 -6.72
N VAL A 49 1.44 -2.07 -5.98
CA VAL A 49 0.90 -3.41 -5.67
C VAL A 49 0.46 -4.09 -6.96
N PHE A 50 -0.28 -3.37 -7.82
CA PHE A 50 -0.78 -3.86 -9.09
C PHE A 50 -0.06 -3.21 -10.27
N ASP A 51 0.00 -3.92 -11.39
CA ASP A 51 0.61 -3.40 -12.62
C ASP A 51 -0.20 -2.26 -13.26
N ASN A 52 -1.50 -2.19 -12.97
CA ASN A 52 -2.38 -1.16 -13.48
C ASN A 52 -3.60 -0.96 -12.58
N SER A 53 -4.32 0.13 -12.84
CA SER A 53 -5.47 0.60 -12.07
C SER A 53 -6.71 -0.31 -12.13
N ILE A 54 -6.75 -1.28 -13.04
CA ILE A 54 -7.85 -2.24 -13.21
C ILE A 54 -7.28 -3.66 -13.16
N PRO A 55 -6.84 -4.11 -11.96
CA PRO A 55 -6.18 -5.40 -11.83
C PRO A 55 -7.13 -6.54 -12.20
N SER A 56 -6.61 -7.55 -12.91
CA SER A 56 -7.41 -8.73 -13.25
C SER A 56 -7.82 -9.52 -12.01
N ASN A 57 -8.93 -10.26 -12.08
CA ASN A 57 -9.40 -11.14 -10.99
C ASN A 57 -8.31 -12.09 -10.45
N ARG A 58 -7.39 -12.53 -11.32
CA ARG A 58 -6.28 -13.41 -10.91
C ARG A 58 -5.25 -12.67 -10.07
N ALA A 59 -4.91 -11.42 -10.43
CA ALA A 59 -4.03 -10.57 -9.63
C ALA A 59 -4.66 -10.20 -8.29
N GLN A 60 -5.94 -9.82 -8.29
CA GLN A 60 -6.70 -9.56 -7.06
C GLN A 60 -6.74 -10.79 -6.16
N GLY A 61 -6.97 -11.98 -6.73
CA GLY A 61 -6.98 -13.23 -5.99
C GLY A 61 -5.63 -13.56 -5.34
N LEU A 62 -4.50 -13.26 -6.01
CA LEU A 62 -3.17 -13.41 -5.41
C LEU A 62 -2.99 -12.47 -4.22
N TYR A 63 -3.34 -11.19 -4.39
CA TYR A 63 -3.26 -10.17 -3.36
C TYR A 63 -4.05 -10.55 -2.09
N TYR A 64 -5.35 -10.83 -2.22
CA TYR A 64 -6.19 -11.15 -1.06
C TYR A 64 -5.80 -12.48 -0.40
N ARG A 65 -5.40 -13.50 -1.16
CA ARG A 65 -4.90 -14.76 -0.57
C ARG A 65 -3.62 -14.53 0.23
N PHE A 66 -2.71 -13.69 -0.27
CA PHE A 66 -1.50 -13.32 0.47
C PHE A 66 -1.84 -12.59 1.77
N LEU A 67 -2.73 -11.58 1.73
CA LEU A 67 -3.16 -10.87 2.93
C LEU A 67 -3.78 -11.79 3.98
N CYS A 68 -4.66 -12.71 3.57
CA CYS A 68 -5.21 -13.71 4.49
C CYS A 68 -4.13 -14.58 5.14
N ARG A 69 -3.07 -14.95 4.40
CA ARG A 69 -1.95 -15.74 4.95
C ARG A 69 -1.14 -14.93 5.95
N VAL A 70 -0.88 -13.65 5.66
CA VAL A 70 -0.12 -12.77 6.57
C VAL A 70 -0.94 -12.46 7.83
N ALA A 71 -2.23 -12.20 7.72
CA ALA A 71 -3.12 -11.97 8.86
C ALA A 71 -3.23 -13.18 9.81
N ALA A 72 -2.97 -14.39 9.31
CA ALA A 72 -2.93 -15.61 10.11
C ALA A 72 -1.52 -15.96 10.66
N SER A 73 -0.53 -15.10 10.42
CA SER A 73 0.87 -15.29 10.85
C SER A 73 1.20 -14.49 12.12
N SER A 74 2.47 -14.45 12.51
CA SER A 74 2.96 -13.57 13.59
C SER A 74 3.04 -12.09 13.23
N CYS A 75 2.77 -11.73 11.97
CA CYS A 75 2.74 -10.35 11.51
C CYS A 75 1.52 -9.61 12.07
N ARG A 76 1.77 -8.71 13.02
CA ARG A 76 0.72 -7.97 13.74
C ARG A 76 0.12 -6.86 12.90
N HIS A 77 0.92 -6.23 12.04
CA HIS A 77 0.47 -5.07 11.26
C HIS A 77 0.92 -5.17 9.81
N VAL A 78 0.05 -4.80 8.89
CA VAL A 78 0.42 -4.59 7.49
C VAL A 78 0.06 -3.18 7.08
N VAL A 79 0.98 -2.42 6.50
CA VAL A 79 0.72 -1.09 5.96
C VAL A 79 1.00 -1.12 4.46
N ILE A 80 0.02 -0.69 3.68
CA ILE A 80 0.08 -0.67 2.22
C ILE A 80 -0.26 0.73 1.77
N VAL A 81 0.64 1.34 1.01
CA VAL A 81 0.36 2.60 0.32
C VAL A 81 0.24 2.34 -1.18
N ALA A 82 -0.58 3.12 -1.87
CA ALA A 82 -0.70 3.03 -3.33
C ALA A 82 0.51 3.66 -4.04
N GLY A 83 0.94 3.04 -5.13
CA GLY A 83 1.86 3.66 -6.08
C GLY A 83 1.14 4.38 -7.22
N ASN A 84 1.89 4.80 -8.25
CA ASN A 84 1.33 5.50 -9.41
C ASN A 84 0.57 4.57 -10.37
N HIS A 85 0.84 3.26 -10.33
CA HIS A 85 0.11 2.27 -11.13
C HIS A 85 -1.23 1.89 -10.51
N ASP A 86 -1.34 2.00 -9.19
CA ASP A 86 -2.51 1.56 -8.45
C ASP A 86 -3.72 2.49 -8.63
N SER A 87 -4.91 1.91 -8.46
CA SER A 87 -6.15 2.68 -8.35
C SER A 87 -6.44 2.97 -6.87
N PRO A 88 -6.48 4.26 -6.45
CA PRO A 88 -6.83 4.63 -5.09
C PRO A 88 -8.19 4.09 -4.66
N SER A 89 -9.20 4.19 -5.54
CA SER A 89 -10.56 3.74 -5.24
C SER A 89 -10.63 2.22 -5.11
N PHE A 90 -9.86 1.47 -5.90
CA PHE A 90 -9.80 0.02 -5.79
C PHE A 90 -9.15 -0.42 -4.49
N LEU A 91 -7.97 0.14 -4.15
CA LEU A 91 -7.25 -0.21 -2.92
C LEU A 91 -8.00 0.22 -1.66
N ASN A 92 -8.66 1.38 -1.68
CA ASN A 92 -9.42 1.89 -0.54
C ASN A 92 -10.78 1.20 -0.35
N ALA A 93 -11.38 0.60 -1.38
CA ALA A 93 -12.71 -0.02 -1.28
C ALA A 93 -12.84 -1.04 -0.14
N PRO A 94 -11.87 -1.96 0.09
CA PRO A 94 -11.93 -2.91 1.20
C PRO A 94 -11.30 -2.39 2.51
N LYS A 95 -10.91 -1.11 2.64
CA LYS A 95 -10.07 -0.64 3.76
C LYS A 95 -10.65 -0.94 5.15
N GLU A 96 -11.97 -0.78 5.32
CA GLU A 96 -12.62 -1.05 6.61
C GLU A 96 -12.63 -2.53 6.96
N LEU A 97 -12.76 -3.41 5.95
CA LEU A 97 -12.68 -4.86 6.15
C LEU A 97 -11.26 -5.28 6.50
N LEU A 98 -10.27 -4.73 5.80
CA LEU A 98 -8.85 -5.02 6.03
C LEU A 98 -8.38 -4.52 7.39
N ARG A 99 -8.92 -3.41 7.88
CA ARG A 99 -8.61 -2.86 9.21
C ARG A 99 -8.95 -3.83 10.35
N VAL A 100 -9.96 -4.69 10.19
CA VAL A 100 -10.31 -5.74 11.19
C VAL A 100 -9.20 -6.80 11.31
N LEU A 101 -8.32 -6.89 10.31
CA LEU A 101 -7.17 -7.80 10.26
C LEU A 101 -5.84 -7.08 10.54
N ASP A 102 -5.89 -5.85 11.09
CA ASP A 102 -4.71 -4.99 11.29
C ASP A 102 -3.93 -4.72 9.98
N ILE A 103 -4.66 -4.65 8.86
CA ILE A 103 -4.15 -4.28 7.55
C ILE A 103 -4.65 -2.88 7.21
N HIS A 104 -3.71 -1.93 7.15
CA HIS A 104 -3.94 -0.53 6.85
C HIS A 104 -3.62 -0.25 5.39
N VAL A 105 -4.57 0.35 4.66
CA VAL A 105 -4.40 0.70 3.25
C VAL A 105 -4.65 2.19 3.06
N ILE A 106 -3.67 2.89 2.50
CA ILE A 106 -3.76 4.30 2.12
C ILE A 106 -3.60 4.43 0.62
N GLY A 107 -4.73 4.56 -0.08
CA GLY A 107 -4.78 4.58 -1.54
C GLY A 107 -4.51 5.94 -2.21
N SER A 108 -4.68 7.04 -1.49
CA SER A 108 -4.50 8.41 -1.97
C SER A 108 -4.19 9.33 -0.81
N ALA A 109 -3.68 10.53 -1.11
CA ALA A 109 -3.58 11.59 -0.11
C ALA A 109 -4.94 11.78 0.58
N SER A 110 -4.91 11.86 1.91
CA SER A 110 -6.08 12.08 2.75
C SER A 110 -6.39 13.57 2.84
N GLU A 111 -7.65 13.92 3.12
CA GLU A 111 -8.03 15.31 3.38
C GLU A 111 -7.40 15.83 4.68
N ALA A 112 -7.32 14.95 5.69
CA ALA A 112 -6.69 15.20 6.97
C ALA A 112 -5.36 14.44 7.03
N MET A 113 -4.26 15.13 7.34
CA MET A 113 -2.93 14.51 7.43
C MET A 113 -2.86 13.46 8.54
N GLU A 114 -3.70 13.58 9.56
CA GLU A 114 -3.80 12.64 10.68
C GLU A 114 -4.24 11.24 10.22
N ASP A 115 -4.99 11.13 9.12
CA ASP A 115 -5.45 9.85 8.57
C ASP A 115 -4.29 9.06 7.92
N GLU A 116 -3.17 9.72 7.62
CA GLU A 116 -1.95 9.10 7.09
C GLU A 116 -0.95 8.72 8.20
N VAL A 117 -1.19 9.14 9.45
CA VAL A 117 -0.31 8.85 10.58
C VAL A 117 -0.87 7.68 11.39
N LEU A 118 -0.33 6.50 11.16
CA LEU A 118 -0.76 5.27 11.80
C LEU A 118 0.05 5.02 13.07
N VAL A 119 -0.64 4.87 14.20
CA VAL A 119 -0.03 4.42 15.46
C VAL A 119 -0.27 2.92 15.60
N LEU A 120 0.76 2.13 15.34
CA LEU A 120 0.74 0.68 15.48
C LEU A 120 1.10 0.30 16.92
N ARG A 121 0.30 -0.58 17.50
CA ARG A 121 0.35 -0.94 18.92
C ARG A 121 0.82 -2.36 19.13
N ASN A 122 1.40 -2.62 20.30
CA ASN A 122 1.75 -3.97 20.72
C ASN A 122 0.54 -4.74 21.27
N GLU A 123 0.76 -6.00 21.67
CA GLU A 123 -0.27 -6.86 22.24
C GLU A 123 -0.84 -6.33 23.58
N GLN A 124 -0.13 -5.41 24.24
CA GLN A 124 -0.54 -4.72 25.46
C GLN A 124 -1.25 -3.39 25.19
N ASP A 125 -1.57 -3.09 23.93
CA ASP A 125 -2.16 -1.84 23.45
C ASP A 125 -1.27 -0.59 23.65
N GLU A 126 0.04 -0.78 23.84
CA GLU A 126 0.98 0.32 23.94
C GLU A 126 1.52 0.71 22.54
N PRO A 127 1.65 2.02 22.23
CA PRO A 127 2.25 2.46 20.97
C PRO A 127 3.68 1.93 20.79
N GLU A 128 3.95 1.24 19.68
CA GLU A 128 5.26 0.66 19.37
C GLU A 128 5.88 1.25 18.10
N LEU A 129 5.06 1.63 17.12
CA LEU A 129 5.52 2.26 15.88
C LEU A 129 4.55 3.34 15.40
N ILE A 130 5.10 4.44 14.89
CA ILE A 130 4.34 5.46 14.17
C ILE A 130 4.77 5.40 12.70
N VAL A 131 3.80 5.23 11.80
CA VAL A 131 4.03 5.16 10.35
C VAL A 131 3.32 6.31 9.66
N CYS A 132 4.08 7.17 8.98
CA CYS A 132 3.51 8.14 8.04
C CYS A 132 3.32 7.45 6.69
N ALA A 133 2.10 6.96 6.45
CA ALA A 133 1.73 6.17 5.30
C ALA A 133 1.38 7.07 4.11
N VAL A 134 2.42 7.64 3.49
CA VAL A 134 2.29 8.54 2.33
C VAL A 134 2.21 7.73 1.03
N PRO A 135 1.09 7.77 0.28
CA PRO A 135 0.99 7.14 -1.03
C PRO A 135 1.63 8.00 -2.12
N TYR A 136 1.64 7.50 -3.35
CA TYR A 136 1.99 8.29 -4.51
C TYR A 136 1.07 9.52 -4.62
N LEU A 137 1.66 10.70 -4.44
CA LEU A 137 0.97 11.98 -4.54
C LEU A 137 0.82 12.38 -6.00
N ARG A 138 -0.42 12.54 -6.47
CA ARG A 138 -0.68 13.05 -7.82
C ARG A 138 -0.59 14.57 -7.82
N ASP A 139 -0.32 15.16 -8.97
CA ASP A 139 -0.27 16.63 -9.13
C ASP A 139 -1.45 17.35 -8.45
N ARG A 140 -2.67 16.83 -8.60
CA ARG A 140 -3.87 17.43 -8.00
C ARG A 140 -3.91 17.34 -6.47
N ASP A 141 -3.21 16.38 -5.89
CA ASP A 141 -3.17 16.13 -4.45
C ASP A 141 -2.19 17.10 -3.77
N ILE A 142 -1.16 17.55 -4.51
CA ILE A 142 -0.16 18.54 -4.05
C ILE A 142 -0.59 19.97 -4.40
N ARG A 143 -1.22 20.16 -5.57
CA ARG A 143 -1.68 21.47 -6.03
C ARG A 143 -2.94 21.90 -5.28
N MET A 144 -2.77 22.52 -4.11
CA MET A 144 -3.84 23.27 -3.47
C MET A 144 -4.15 24.51 -4.32
N ALA A 145 -5.27 24.48 -5.04
CA ALA A 145 -5.80 25.64 -5.72
C ALA A 145 -6.38 26.60 -4.68
N GLU A 146 -5.75 27.75 -4.49
CA GLU A 146 -6.30 28.81 -3.66
C GLU A 146 -7.31 29.64 -4.46
N ALA A 147 -8.45 29.98 -3.86
CA ALA A 147 -9.44 30.83 -4.49
C ALA A 147 -8.84 32.22 -4.74
N GLY A 148 -8.59 32.56 -6.01
CA GLY A 148 -7.96 33.82 -6.41
C GLY A 148 -6.62 33.69 -7.14
N GLU A 149 -6.10 32.47 -7.33
CA GLU A 149 -4.84 32.26 -8.03
C GLU A 149 -4.89 32.67 -9.51
N SER A 150 -3.91 33.48 -9.90
CA SER A 150 -3.65 33.82 -11.30
C SER A 150 -2.94 32.67 -12.03
N VAL A 151 -2.87 32.75 -13.36
CA VAL A 151 -2.13 31.77 -14.18
C VAL A 151 -0.63 31.79 -13.81
N ASP A 152 -0.08 32.95 -13.46
CA ASP A 152 1.32 33.11 -13.05
C ASP A 152 1.61 32.44 -11.68
N ASP A 153 0.65 32.44 -10.75
CA ASP A 153 0.78 31.77 -9.46
C ASP A 153 0.85 30.25 -9.62
N LYS A 154 0.10 29.71 -10.59
CA LYS A 154 0.14 28.29 -10.96
C LYS A 154 1.47 27.90 -11.62
N GLU A 155 2.05 28.77 -12.45
CA GLU A 155 3.36 28.52 -13.08
C GLU A 155 4.51 28.59 -12.07
N ARG A 156 4.43 29.43 -11.03
CA ARG A 156 5.45 29.46 -9.97
C ARG A 156 5.44 28.21 -9.09
N LYS A 157 4.27 27.64 -8.83
CA LYS A 157 4.11 26.35 -8.12
C LYS A 157 4.55 25.13 -8.95
N LEU A 158 4.93 25.31 -10.22
CA LEU A 158 5.41 24.24 -11.12
C LEU A 158 6.93 24.03 -11.07
N ILE A 159 7.69 24.96 -10.48
CA ILE A 159 9.17 24.99 -10.54
C ILE A 159 9.82 24.59 -9.20
N HIS A 160 9.04 24.39 -8.14
CA HIS A 160 9.53 24.00 -6.82
C HIS A 160 8.88 22.72 -6.29
#